data_AF-A0A2E6K857-F1
#
_entry.id   AF-A0A2E6K857-F1
#
_cell.length_a   1.000
_cell.length_b   1.000
_cell.length_c   1.000
_cell.angle_alpha   90.00
_cell.angle_beta   90.00
_cell.angle_gamma   90.00
#
_symmetry.space_group_name_H-M   'P 1'
#
loop_
_entity.id
_entity.type
_entity.pdbx_description
1 polymer ?
#
loop_
_entity_poly.entity_id
_entity_poly.type
_entity_poly.pdbx_seq_one_letter_code
_entity_poly.pdbx_strand_id
1 'polypeptide(L)'
;MKFNKTALVVSAAAMSLGLAACDSAAENQAEDNIEQMEDNRDAQVNEMEASGEITDEQADAMDDQTDAMEENMEDQVDETM
;
A
#
# COMPACT_ATOMS: atom_id res chain seq x y z
N MET A 1 36.46 3.79 22.21
CA MET A 1 35.21 3.63 22.99
C MET A 1 34.51 2.37 22.51
N LYS A 2 34.10 1.50 23.45
CA LYS A 2 33.32 0.28 23.21
C LYS A 2 31.86 0.68 23.13
N PHE A 3 31.20 0.51 21.98
CA PHE A 3 29.75 0.60 21.90
C PHE A 3 29.19 -0.83 22.03
N ASN A 4 28.62 -1.10 23.19
CA ASN A 4 28.02 -2.37 23.54
C ASN A 4 26.78 -2.60 22.67
N LYS A 5 26.67 -3.79 22.08
CA LYS A 5 25.51 -4.32 21.34
C LYS A 5 24.33 -4.58 22.30
N THR A 6 23.78 -3.53 22.89
CA THR A 6 22.68 -3.65 23.86
C THR A 6 21.65 -2.52 23.66
N ALA A 7 21.22 -2.35 22.40
CA ALA A 7 19.88 -1.84 22.11
C ALA A 7 19.06 -3.09 21.74
N LEU A 8 18.48 -3.80 22.71
CA LEU A 8 17.09 -3.60 23.10
C LEU A 8 16.15 -3.52 21.88
N VAL A 9 16.13 -4.59 21.07
CA VAL A 9 14.93 -4.97 20.31
C VAL A 9 14.07 -5.79 21.27
N VAL A 10 13.38 -5.08 22.17
CA VAL A 10 12.29 -5.63 22.96
C VAL A 10 11.00 -5.16 22.29
N SER A 11 10.16 -6.14 21.95
CA SER A 11 8.76 -6.02 21.48
C SER A 11 8.50 -6.35 20.01
N ALA A 12 8.98 -7.50 19.52
CA ALA A 12 8.36 -8.22 18.39
C ALA A 12 7.21 -9.15 18.86
N ALA A 13 6.60 -8.89 20.02
CA ALA A 13 5.59 -9.76 20.64
C ALA A 13 4.29 -9.02 20.99
N ALA A 14 4.11 -7.77 20.55
CA ALA A 14 2.87 -7.01 20.75
C ALA A 14 1.86 -7.17 19.61
N MET A 15 2.23 -7.81 18.50
CA MET A 15 1.32 -8.10 17.39
C MET A 15 0.94 -9.59 17.28
N SER A 16 1.39 -10.44 18.21
CA SER A 16 1.06 -11.88 18.19
C SER A 16 -0.15 -12.27 19.05
N LEU A 17 -0.96 -11.29 19.48
CA LEU A 17 -2.15 -11.53 20.33
C LEU A 17 -3.45 -11.01 19.71
N GLY A 18 -3.51 -10.91 18.38
CA GLY A 18 -4.70 -10.47 17.65
C GLY A 18 -5.17 -11.36 16.50
N LEU A 19 -4.51 -12.51 16.25
CA LEU A 19 -4.81 -13.48 15.19
C LEU A 19 -6.16 -14.22 15.39
N ALA A 20 -7.26 -13.48 15.45
CA ALA A 20 -8.62 -13.99 15.40
C ALA A 20 -9.58 -13.05 14.63
N ALA A 21 -9.05 -12.16 13.78
CA ALA A 21 -9.84 -11.33 12.88
C ALA A 21 -9.28 -11.46 11.45
N CYS A 22 -9.48 -12.64 10.87
CA CYS A 22 -9.15 -13.00 9.48
C CYS A 22 -10.18 -12.42 8.47
N ASP A 23 -10.64 -11.19 8.75
CA ASP A 23 -11.63 -10.35 8.08
C ASP A 23 -11.89 -9.17 9.04
N SER A 24 -10.84 -8.40 9.33
CA SER A 24 -10.94 -7.36 10.35
C SER A 24 -11.44 -6.05 9.72
N ALA A 25 -12.18 -5.24 10.48
CA ALA A 25 -12.54 -3.90 10.01
C ALA A 25 -11.30 -3.02 9.70
N ALA A 26 -10.11 -3.42 10.17
CA ALA A 26 -8.86 -2.72 9.87
C ALA A 26 -8.25 -3.15 8.52
N GLU A 27 -8.45 -4.40 8.11
CA GLU A 27 -8.05 -4.94 6.79
C GLU A 27 -8.92 -4.32 5.70
N ASN A 28 -10.25 -4.43 5.83
CA ASN A 28 -11.21 -3.76 4.92
C ASN A 28 -10.97 -2.25 4.85
N GLN A 29 -10.67 -1.59 5.98
CA GLN A 29 -10.36 -0.16 5.96
C GLN A 29 -9.01 0.13 5.28
N ALA A 30 -8.02 -0.76 5.37
CA ALA A 30 -6.75 -0.60 4.68
C ALA A 30 -6.94 -0.77 3.17
N GLU A 31 -7.64 -1.82 2.73
CA GLU A 31 -8.03 -2.05 1.33
C GLU A 31 -8.86 -0.87 0.78
N ASP A 32 -9.90 -0.43 1.48
CA ASP A 32 -10.71 0.76 1.09
C ASP A 32 -9.85 2.03 0.89
N ASN A 33 -8.75 2.18 1.66
CA ASN A 33 -7.85 3.32 1.50
C ASN A 33 -6.88 3.14 0.32
N ILE A 34 -6.53 1.91 -0.02
CA ILE A 34 -5.69 1.58 -1.18
C ILE A 34 -6.50 1.76 -2.46
N GLU A 35 -7.71 1.19 -2.55
CA GLU A 35 -8.64 1.41 -3.68
C GLU A 35 -8.89 2.91 -3.88
N GLN A 36 -9.20 3.66 -2.81
CA GLN A 36 -9.43 5.10 -2.94
C GLN A 36 -8.16 5.86 -3.40
N MET A 37 -6.97 5.33 -3.13
CA MET A 37 -5.72 5.93 -3.63
C MET A 37 -5.54 5.66 -5.12
N GLU A 38 -5.85 4.45 -5.57
CA GLU A 38 -5.84 4.02 -6.98
C GLU A 38 -6.84 4.84 -7.80
N ASP A 39 -8.11 4.86 -7.41
CA ASP A 39 -9.17 5.71 -7.98
C ASP A 39 -8.73 7.19 -8.18
N ASN A 40 -8.11 7.76 -7.14
CA ASN A 40 -7.65 9.15 -7.19
C ASN A 40 -6.46 9.35 -8.13
N ARG A 41 -5.60 8.35 -8.29
CA ARG A 41 -4.45 8.40 -9.19
C ARG A 41 -4.91 8.25 -10.64
N ASP A 42 -5.79 7.30 -10.90
CA ASP A 42 -6.38 7.06 -12.21
C ASP A 42 -7.18 8.26 -12.71
N ALA A 43 -7.98 8.88 -11.84
CA ALA A 43 -8.66 10.13 -12.19
C ALA A 43 -7.67 11.24 -12.58
N GLN A 44 -6.51 11.30 -11.90
CA GLN A 44 -5.46 12.28 -12.20
C GLN A 44 -4.75 11.98 -13.52
N VAL A 45 -4.44 10.71 -13.79
CA VAL A 45 -3.81 10.25 -15.04
C VAL A 45 -4.73 10.53 -16.22
N ASN A 46 -6.00 10.16 -16.12
CA ASN A 46 -7.02 10.46 -17.13
C ASN A 46 -7.16 11.97 -17.39
N GLU A 47 -7.11 12.80 -16.35
CA GLU A 47 -7.17 14.26 -16.53
C GLU A 47 -5.90 14.81 -17.22
N MET A 48 -4.73 14.27 -16.89
CA MET A 48 -3.46 14.61 -17.56
C MET A 48 -3.42 14.16 -19.02
N GLU A 49 -3.99 12.98 -19.35
CA GLU A 49 -4.13 12.49 -20.72
C GLU A 49 -5.10 13.40 -21.49
N ALA A 50 -6.26 13.69 -20.91
CA ALA A 50 -7.27 14.56 -21.52
C ALA A 50 -6.77 16.01 -21.72
N SER A 51 -5.90 16.51 -20.83
CA SER A 51 -5.26 17.84 -20.97
C SER A 51 -4.10 17.83 -21.98
N GLY A 52 -3.66 16.65 -22.43
CA GLY A 52 -2.53 16.45 -23.33
C GLY A 52 -1.17 16.68 -22.66
N GLU A 53 -1.11 16.63 -21.32
CA GLU A 53 0.14 16.71 -20.56
C GLU A 53 0.96 15.41 -20.67
N ILE A 54 0.27 14.28 -20.84
CA ILE A 54 0.87 12.96 -21.09
C ILE A 54 0.25 12.33 -22.34
N THR A 55 0.98 11.39 -22.96
CA THR A 55 0.45 10.57 -24.05
C THR A 55 -0.27 9.33 -23.52
N ASP A 56 -1.13 8.71 -24.32
CA ASP A 56 -1.81 7.44 -24.02
C ASP A 56 -0.81 6.38 -23.50
N GLU A 57 0.33 6.20 -24.18
CA GLU A 57 1.38 5.25 -23.75
C GLU A 57 2.04 5.57 -22.40
N GLN A 58 1.97 6.83 -21.96
CA GLN A 58 2.45 7.26 -20.64
C GLN A 58 1.37 7.07 -19.58
N ALA A 59 0.10 7.27 -19.92
CA ALA A 59 -1.03 6.95 -19.06
C ALA A 59 -1.05 5.45 -18.78
N ASP A 60 -0.99 4.61 -19.81
CA ASP A 60 -0.94 3.14 -19.68
C ASP A 60 0.20 2.69 -18.76
N ALA A 61 1.39 3.27 -18.91
CA ALA A 61 2.54 2.92 -18.08
C ALA A 61 2.44 3.43 -16.62
N MET A 62 1.62 4.46 -16.38
CA MET A 62 1.33 4.97 -15.03
C MET A 62 0.26 4.14 -14.35
N ASP A 63 -0.75 3.67 -15.09
CA ASP A 63 -1.79 2.77 -14.63
C ASP A 63 -1.20 1.39 -14.28
N ASP A 64 -0.36 0.81 -15.15
CA ASP A 64 0.38 -0.43 -14.84
C ASP A 64 1.22 -0.32 -13.55
N GLN A 65 1.73 0.87 -13.24
CA GLN A 65 2.45 1.15 -11.98
C GLN A 65 1.52 1.37 -10.79
N THR A 66 0.26 1.77 -11.03
CA THR A 66 -0.77 1.91 -9.98
C THR A 66 -1.17 0.53 -9.53
N ASP A 67 -1.57 -0.33 -10.46
CA ASP A 67 -1.99 -1.71 -10.21
C ASP A 67 -0.91 -2.50 -9.48
N ALA A 68 0.34 -2.45 -9.97
CA ALA A 68 1.44 -3.17 -9.34
C ALA A 68 1.77 -2.65 -7.91
N MET A 69 1.45 -1.39 -7.62
CA MET A 69 1.61 -0.82 -6.28
C MET A 69 0.47 -1.26 -5.36
N GLU A 70 -0.76 -1.25 -5.86
CA GLU A 70 -1.95 -1.76 -5.17
C GLU A 70 -1.77 -3.22 -4.79
N GLU A 71 -1.48 -4.11 -5.75
CA GLU A 71 -1.25 -5.53 -5.49
C GLU A 71 -0.18 -5.73 -4.40
N ASN A 72 0.91 -4.94 -4.43
CA ASN A 72 1.96 -5.06 -3.43
C ASN A 72 1.54 -4.55 -2.04
N MET A 73 0.65 -3.57 -1.96
CA MET A 73 0.13 -3.06 -0.70
C MET A 73 -0.93 -3.99 -0.12
N GLU A 74 -1.84 -4.52 -0.96
CA GLU A 74 -2.82 -5.53 -0.57
C GLU A 74 -2.14 -6.78 -0.05
N ASP A 75 -1.15 -7.33 -0.77
CA ASP A 75 -0.37 -8.49 -0.34
C ASP A 75 0.29 -8.26 1.04
N GLN A 76 0.77 -7.04 1.31
CA GLN A 76 1.34 -6.69 2.61
C GLN A 76 0.29 -6.58 3.71
N VAL A 77 -0.90 -6.08 3.40
CA VAL A 77 -2.02 -6.03 4.33
C VAL A 77 -2.47 -7.45 4.68
N ASP A 78 -2.57 -8.34 3.69
CA ASP A 78 -2.97 -9.74 3.85
C ASP A 78 -1.88 -10.59 4.55
N GLU A 79 -0.58 -10.38 4.25
CA GLU A 79 0.52 -11.12 4.90
C GLU A 79 0.82 -10.67 6.35
N THR A 80 0.40 -9.46 6.76
CA THR A 80 0.78 -8.88 8.08
C THR A 80 -0.35 -8.82 9.11
N MET A 81 -1.58 -9.19 8.75
CA MET A 81 -2.76 -9.25 9.65
C MET A 81 -3.20 -10.69 9.96
#